data_AF-A0A954KPY8-F1
#
_entry.id   AF-A0A954KPY8-F1
#
_cell.length_a   1.000
_cell.length_b   1.000
_cell.length_c   1.000
_cell.angle_alpha   90.00
_cell.angle_beta   90.00
_cell.angle_gamma   90.00
#
_symmetry.space_group_name_H-M   'P 1'
#
loop_
_entity.id
_entity.type
_entity.pdbx_description
1 polymer ?
#
loop_
_entity_poly.entity_id
_entity_poly.type
_entity_poly.pdbx_seq_one_letter_code
_entity_poly.pdbx_strand_id
1 'polypeptide(L)'
;SDAASLLHFSGCDDMIASDAESYVEITSRLAGDINRLASIRRTLRQTMARSACNGSQFAVDVETAYRRMWKRHCGMPNELEIVERESAPLV
;
A
#
# COMPACT_ATOMS: atom_id res chain seq x y z
N SER A 1 -10.61 7.88 7.08
CA SER A 1 -10.00 7.62 5.77
C SER A 1 -8.49 7.59 5.87
N ASP A 2 -7.84 8.57 6.49
CA ASP A 2 -6.38 8.72 6.36
C ASP A 2 -5.59 7.82 7.32
N ALA A 3 -6.07 7.65 8.56
CA ALA A 3 -5.46 6.74 9.53
C ALA A 3 -5.51 5.28 9.07
N ALA A 4 -6.60 4.87 8.41
CA ALA A 4 -6.74 3.52 7.87
C ALA A 4 -5.75 3.26 6.72
N SER A 5 -5.56 4.24 5.82
CA SER A 5 -4.55 4.14 4.77
C SER A 5 -3.13 4.02 5.33
N LEU A 6 -2.79 4.78 6.38
CA LEU A 6 -1.48 4.65 7.03
C LEU A 6 -1.27 3.28 7.68
N LEU A 7 -2.30 2.77 8.38
CA LEU A 7 -2.26 1.43 8.95
C LEU A 7 -2.05 0.37 7.87
N HIS A 8 -2.77 0.48 6.75
CA HIS A 8 -2.59 -0.38 5.58
C HIS A 8 -1.17 -0.34 5.02
N PHE A 9 -0.61 0.86 4.79
CA PHE A 9 0.77 1.01 4.31
C PHE A 9 1.81 0.46 5.30
N SER A 10 1.53 0.48 6.60
CA SER A 10 2.38 -0.12 7.63
C SER A 10 2.15 -1.62 7.86
N GLY A 11 1.22 -2.25 7.12
CA GLY A 11 0.89 -3.67 7.27
C GLY A 11 0.13 -4.00 8.56
N CYS A 12 -0.61 -3.03 9.11
CA CYS A 12 -1.41 -3.14 10.33
C CYS A 12 -2.92 -3.11 10.03
N ASP A 13 -3.35 -3.83 8.99
CA ASP A 13 -4.75 -3.93 8.56
C ASP A 13 -5.66 -4.52 9.65
N ASP A 14 -5.09 -5.36 10.50
CA ASP A 14 -5.71 -5.97 11.67
C ASP A 14 -6.13 -4.99 12.78
N MET A 15 -5.77 -3.71 12.63
CA MET A 15 -6.15 -2.60 13.50
C MET A 15 -7.24 -1.70 12.90
N ILE A 16 -7.72 -2.00 11.68
CA ILE A 16 -8.73 -1.19 10.99
C ILE A 16 -10.13 -1.71 11.36
N ALA A 17 -10.88 -0.89 12.10
CA ALA A 17 -12.28 -1.17 12.41
C ALA A 17 -13.22 -0.54 11.36
N SER A 18 -14.28 -1.26 11.00
CA SER A 18 -15.34 -0.78 10.09
C SER A 18 -16.45 -0.02 10.81
N ASP A 19 -16.59 -0.22 12.12
CA ASP A 19 -17.68 0.28 12.95
C ASP A 19 -17.26 0.31 14.43
N ALA A 20 -18.16 0.78 15.29
CA ALA A 20 -17.86 0.93 16.71
C ALA A 20 -17.70 -0.40 17.47
N GLU A 21 -18.42 -1.44 17.08
CA GLU A 21 -18.36 -2.75 17.73
C GLU A 21 -17.03 -3.44 17.41
N SER A 22 -16.65 -3.45 16.14
CA SER A 22 -15.34 -3.96 15.69
C SER A 22 -14.18 -3.19 16.31
N TYR A 23 -14.32 -1.88 16.53
CA TYR A 23 -13.31 -1.08 17.23
C TYR A 23 -13.09 -1.55 18.68
N VAL A 24 -14.17 -1.80 19.43
CA VAL A 24 -14.08 -2.28 20.81
C VAL A 24 -13.43 -3.67 20.86
N GLU A 25 -13.85 -4.59 20.00
CA GLU A 25 -13.29 -5.94 19.94
C GLU A 25 -11.78 -5.92 19.64
N ILE A 26 -11.38 -5.19 18.60
CA ILE A 26 -9.98 -5.07 18.19
C ILE A 26 -9.15 -4.48 19.33
N THR A 27 -9.65 -3.42 19.98
CA THR A 27 -8.94 -2.73 21.07
C THR A 27 -8.80 -3.63 22.30
N SER A 28 -9.86 -4.32 22.71
CA SER A 28 -9.82 -5.27 23.84
C SER A 28 -8.83 -6.40 23.59
N ARG A 29 -8.82 -6.96 22.37
CA ARG A 29 -7.88 -8.01 21.97
C ARG A 29 -6.42 -7.52 22.00
N LEU A 30 -6.16 -6.33 21.47
CA LEU A 30 -4.82 -5.72 21.47
C LEU A 30 -4.34 -5.38 22.88
N ALA A 31 -5.22 -4.84 23.73
CA ALA A 31 -4.89 -4.52 25.12
C ALA A 31 -4.53 -5.77 25.94
N GLY A 32 -5.12 -6.93 25.61
CA GLY A 32 -4.80 -8.21 26.24
C GLY A 32 -3.48 -8.85 25.78
N ASP A 33 -2.90 -8.42 24.65
CA ASP A 33 -1.72 -9.04 24.05
C ASP A 33 -0.49 -8.11 24.06
N ILE A 34 0.11 -8.00 25.24
CA ILE A 34 1.28 -7.14 25.48
C ILE A 34 2.48 -7.56 24.62
N ASN A 35 2.67 -8.87 24.39
CA ASN A 35 3.79 -9.39 23.61
C ASN A 35 3.70 -8.95 22.16
N ARG A 36 2.51 -9.04 21.56
CA ARG A 36 2.26 -8.54 20.21
C ARG A 36 2.47 -7.03 20.13
N LEU A 37 1.95 -6.26 21.08
CA LEU A 37 2.17 -4.81 21.13
C LEU A 37 3.66 -4.45 21.22
N ALA A 38 4.45 -5.17 22.00
CA ALA A 38 5.89 -4.97 22.10
C ALA A 38 6.60 -5.26 20.76
N SER A 39 6.21 -6.35 20.09
CA SER A 39 6.74 -6.70 18.77
C SER A 39 6.43 -5.61 17.73
N ILE A 40 5.17 -5.17 17.66
CA ILE A 40 4.74 -4.09 16.77
C ILE A 40 5.54 -2.82 17.04
N ARG A 41 5.63 -2.36 18.30
CA ARG A 41 6.39 -1.15 18.64
C ARG A 41 7.87 -1.24 18.28
N ARG A 42 8.46 -2.43 18.37
CA ARG A 42 9.87 -2.67 18.02
C ARG A 42 10.11 -2.57 16.52
N THR A 43 9.20 -3.10 15.69
CA THR A 43 9.38 -3.16 14.23
C THR A 43 8.83 -1.94 13.49
N LEU A 44 7.86 -1.21 14.08
CA LEU A 44 7.12 -0.14 13.43
C LEU A 44 7.99 0.91 12.75
N ARG A 45 9.07 1.38 13.38
CA ARG A 45 9.97 2.38 12.78
C ARG A 45 10.61 1.88 11.48
N GLN A 46 11.05 0.62 11.48
CA GLN A 46 11.69 0.03 10.31
C GLN A 46 10.67 -0.22 9.19
N THR A 47 9.47 -0.65 9.54
CA THR A 47 8.36 -0.84 8.59
C THR A 47 7.94 0.48 7.96
N MET A 48 7.80 1.55 8.74
CA MET A 48 7.47 2.90 8.25
C MET A 48 8.55 3.45 7.32
N ALA A 49 9.83 3.28 7.68
CA ALA A 49 10.96 3.72 6.86
C ALA A 49 10.99 3.05 5.48
N ARG A 50 10.51 1.80 5.37
CA ARG A 50 10.47 1.04 4.12
C ARG A 50 9.25 1.33 3.25
N SER A 51 8.17 1.81 3.85
CA SER A 51 6.86 2.01 3.21
C SER A 51 6.55 3.50 3.07
N ALA A 52 5.65 4.02 3.90
CA ALA A 52 5.10 5.36 3.81
C ALA A 52 6.14 6.50 3.92
N CYS A 53 7.30 6.24 4.55
CA CYS A 53 8.38 7.23 4.69
C CYS A 53 9.51 7.06 3.66
N ASN A 54 9.36 6.18 2.67
CA ASN A 54 10.35 6.04 1.59
C ASN A 54 10.08 7.06 0.47
N GLY A 55 10.57 8.29 0.67
CA GLY A 55 10.36 9.39 -0.27
C GLY A 55 10.90 9.14 -1.69
N SER A 56 12.02 8.43 -1.81
CA SER A 56 12.60 8.10 -3.12
C SER A 56 11.70 7.15 -3.90
N GLN A 57 11.17 6.10 -3.25
CA GLN A 57 10.23 5.18 -3.91
C GLN A 57 8.94 5.91 -4.29
N PHE A 58 8.42 6.76 -3.40
CA PHE A 58 7.24 7.56 -3.69
C PHE A 58 7.43 8.45 -4.92
N ALA A 59 8.59 9.11 -5.06
CA ALA A 59 8.90 9.93 -6.24
C ALA A 59 8.89 9.09 -7.53
N VAL A 60 9.53 7.91 -7.52
CA VAL A 60 9.52 6.97 -8.66
C VAL A 60 8.11 6.55 -9.05
N ASP A 61 7.25 6.27 -8.06
CA ASP A 61 5.87 5.85 -8.30
C ASP A 61 5.06 6.99 -8.95
N VAL A 62 5.24 8.22 -8.46
CA VAL A 62 4.61 9.44 -9.02
C VAL A 62 5.10 9.72 -10.45
N GLU A 63 6.41 9.68 -10.69
CA GLU A 63 6.99 9.86 -12.03
C GLU A 63 6.50 8.80 -13.02
N THR A 64 6.38 7.55 -12.55
CA THR A 64 5.83 6.46 -13.35
C THR A 64 4.36 6.72 -13.72
N ALA A 65 3.56 7.18 -12.76
CA ALA A 65 2.17 7.55 -13.01
C ALA A 65 2.06 8.71 -14.03
N TYR A 66 2.86 9.76 -13.89
CA TYR A 66 2.89 10.86 -14.86
C TYR A 66 3.33 10.40 -16.24
N ARG A 67 4.35 9.55 -16.33
CA ARG A 67 4.80 8.98 -17.61
C ARG A 67 3.70 8.17 -18.29
N ARG A 68 2.92 7.38 -17.53
CA ARG A 68 1.77 6.64 -18.06
C ARG A 68 0.69 7.58 -18.58
N MET A 69 0.35 8.62 -17.81
CA MET A 69 -0.64 9.62 -18.23
C MET A 69 -0.20 10.36 -19.50
N TRP A 70 1.09 10.72 -19.59
CA TRP A 70 1.66 11.35 -20.77
C TRP A 70 1.63 10.45 -22.00
N LYS A 71 2.09 9.19 -21.89
CA LYS A 71 2.03 8.22 -22.99
C LYS A 71 0.59 8.09 -23.53
N ARG A 72 -0.39 7.94 -22.61
CA ARG A 72 -1.82 7.88 -22.95
C ARG A 72 -2.29 9.14 -23.69
N HIS A 73 -1.88 10.32 -23.23
CA HIS A 73 -2.24 11.59 -23.86
C HIS A 73 -1.66 11.72 -25.28
N CYS A 74 -0.43 11.23 -25.49
CA CYS A 74 0.22 11.23 -26.79
C CYS A 74 -0.28 10.13 -27.75
N GLY A 75 -1.28 9.33 -27.35
CA GLY A 75 -1.75 8.19 -28.14
C GLY A 75 -0.74 7.05 -28.26
N MET A 76 0.26 7.00 -27.38
CA MET A 76 1.22 5.90 -27.32
C MET A 76 0.59 4.70 -26.61
N PRO A 77 0.78 3.47 -27.12
CA PRO A 77 0.25 2.27 -26.48
C PRO A 77 0.83 2.13 -25.07
N ASN A 78 -0.01 1.71 -24.13
CA ASN A 78 0.43 1.50 -22.77
C ASN A 78 1.34 0.28 -22.71
N GLU A 79 2.33 0.27 -21.81
CA GLU A 79 3.34 -0.82 -21.75
C GLU A 79 2.71 -2.20 -21.50
N LEU A 80 1.53 -2.23 -20.86
CA LEU A 80 0.73 -3.42 -20.63
C LEU A 80 -0.05 -3.90 -21.88
N GLU A 81 -0.38 -3.00 -22.81
CA GLU A 81 -1.03 -3.37 -24.09
C GLU A 81 -0.01 -3.94 -25.09
N ILE A 82 1.28 -3.61 -24.95
CA ILE A 82 2.35 -4.11 -25.81
C ILE A 82 2.62 -5.61 -25.51
N VAL A 83 2.61 -5.99 -24.23
CA VAL A 83 2.81 -7.39 -23.81
C VAL A 83 1.67 -8.31 -24.26
N GLU A 84 0.42 -7.82 -24.24
CA GLU A 84 -0.73 -8.57 -24.78
C GLU A 84 -0.68 -8.70 -26.31
N ARG A 85 -0.19 -7.68 -27.02
CA ARG A 85 -0.02 -7.73 -28.49
C ARG A 85 1.10 -8.67 -28.95
N GLU A 86 2.19 -8.79 -28.21
CA GLU A 86 3.28 -9.75 -28.51
C GLU A 86 2.93 -11.21 -28.17
N SER A 87 1.91 -11.43 -27.33
CA SER A 87 1.47 -12.78 -26.90
C SER A 87 0.37 -13.38 -27.81
N ALA A 88 -0.11 -12.64 -28.81
CA ALA A 88 -1.06 -13.17 -29.79
C ALA A 88 -0.32 -14.08 -30.79
N PRO A 89 -0.77 -15.35 -31.00
CA PRO A 89 -0.10 -16.24 -31.94
C PRO A 89 -0.22 -15.67 -33.35
N LEU A 90 0.91 -15.68 -34.08
CA LEU A 90 0.96 -15.34 -35.50
C LEU A 90 0.05 -16.31 -36.27
N VAL A 91 -1.06 -15.81 -36.83
CA VAL A 91 -1.87 -16.50 -37.85
C VAL A 91 -1.27 -16.22 -39.22
#